data_AF-A0AA50HVF9-F1
#
_entry.id   AF-A0AA50HVF9-F1
#
_cell.length_a   1.000
_cell.length_b   1.000
_cell.length_c   1.000
_cell.angle_alpha   90.00
_cell.angle_beta   90.00
_cell.angle_gamma   90.00
#
_symmetry.space_group_name_H-M   'P 1'
#
loop_
_entity.id
_entity.type
_entity.pdbx_description
1 polymer ?
#
loop_
_entity_poly.entity_id
_entity_poly.type
_entity_poly.pdbx_seq_one_letter_code
_entity_poly.pdbx_strand_id
1 'polypeptide(L)'
;MVDGQQRLTSLTLLLIFLNNLQKKVSSKTINIESLIFSENIFGRSFNLDVPERNACMEALFGDESFDATQQPDSIANLVGRYNDIEELFPEEIRDEALPFFIFWLQTKVLLVEIKATSDNDAYLIFETMNDRGLSLSPTEMLKGYLLANVTNLDQRALADKTIKKWLLEFKEIAKEADADFFKTWFRAQYAQDIRDRKKDAKPKDFDLIGTEYHRWVRNNAESVGLKSSNSFLNGLIMI
;
A
#
# COMPACT_ATOMS: atom_id res chain seq x y z
N MET A 1 -3.75 -2.87 -4.64
CA MET A 1 -2.41 -3.50 -4.65
C MET A 1 -1.44 -2.60 -3.89
N VAL A 2 -1.50 -2.60 -2.55
CA VAL A 2 -0.83 -1.58 -1.70
C VAL A 2 0.46 -2.11 -1.07
N ASP A 3 0.51 -3.37 -0.66
CA ASP A 3 1.69 -3.98 -0.01
C ASP A 3 2.87 -4.22 -0.99
N GLY A 4 2.61 -4.74 -2.19
CA GLY A 4 3.66 -4.95 -3.20
C GLY A 4 4.38 -3.65 -3.61
N GLN A 5 3.64 -2.53 -3.69
CA GLN A 5 4.23 -1.23 -3.99
C GLN A 5 5.12 -0.71 -2.85
N GLN A 6 4.77 -0.94 -1.58
CA GLN A 6 5.58 -0.50 -0.44
C GLN A 6 6.94 -1.20 -0.42
N ARG A 7 6.96 -2.54 -0.58
CA ARG A 7 8.22 -3.32 -0.61
C ARG A 7 9.11 -2.91 -1.76
N LEU A 8 8.54 -2.70 -2.94
CA LEU A 8 9.28 -2.23 -4.11
C LEU A 8 9.84 -0.82 -3.88
N THR A 9 9.06 0.08 -3.27
CA THR A 9 9.51 1.42 -2.90
C THR A 9 10.72 1.38 -1.96
N SER A 10 10.66 0.56 -0.89
CA SER A 10 11.79 0.41 0.04
C SER A 10 13.04 -0.13 -0.65
N LEU A 11 12.89 -1.13 -1.54
CA LEU A 11 14.00 -1.66 -2.31
C LEU A 11 14.59 -0.60 -3.26
N THR A 12 13.75 0.19 -3.93
CA THR A 12 14.21 1.29 -4.80
C THR A 12 14.98 2.34 -4.01
N LEU A 13 14.49 2.75 -2.84
CA LEU A 13 15.21 3.71 -1.97
C LEU A 13 16.56 3.15 -1.52
N LEU A 14 16.62 1.86 -1.14
CA LEU A 14 17.88 1.20 -0.78
C LEU A 14 18.86 1.19 -1.97
N LEU A 15 18.38 0.87 -3.18
CA LEU A 15 19.22 0.88 -4.38
C LEU A 15 19.76 2.28 -4.69
N ILE A 16 18.94 3.33 -4.53
CA ILE A 16 19.37 4.72 -4.68
C ILE A 16 20.47 5.05 -3.66
N PHE A 17 20.25 4.73 -2.38
CA PHE A 17 21.24 4.95 -1.33
C PHE A 17 22.56 4.24 -1.63
N LEU A 18 22.51 2.95 -2.01
CA LEU A 18 23.70 2.17 -2.36
C LEU A 18 24.42 2.76 -3.57
N ASN A 19 23.69 3.29 -4.55
CA ASN A 19 24.27 3.95 -5.73
C ASN A 19 25.04 5.22 -5.34
N ASN A 20 24.51 6.01 -4.42
CA ASN A 20 25.16 7.22 -3.94
C ASN A 20 26.36 6.89 -3.06
N LEU A 21 26.24 5.91 -2.16
CA LEU A 21 27.32 5.48 -1.28
C LEU A 21 28.52 4.93 -2.06
N GLN A 22 28.28 4.06 -3.06
CA GLN A 22 29.39 3.50 -3.85
C GLN A 22 30.14 4.57 -4.66
N LYS A 23 29.47 5.64 -5.10
CA LYS A 23 30.11 6.78 -5.79
C LYS A 23 31.06 7.56 -4.88
N LYS A 24 30.77 7.59 -3.57
CA LYS A 24 31.56 8.29 -2.55
C LYS A 24 32.76 7.47 -2.05
N VAL A 25 32.58 6.15 -1.90
CA VAL A 25 33.50 5.32 -1.10
C VAL A 25 34.24 4.26 -1.91
N SER A 26 33.65 3.74 -3.00
CA SER A 26 34.19 2.57 -3.69
C SER A 26 34.93 2.89 -4.97
N SER A 27 36.14 2.35 -5.12
CA SER A 27 36.87 2.31 -6.40
C SER A 27 36.29 1.29 -7.40
N LYS A 28 35.51 0.32 -6.90
CA LYS A 28 34.83 -0.71 -7.70
C LYS A 28 33.33 -0.46 -7.67
N THR A 29 32.80 0.10 -8.74
CA THR A 29 31.37 0.36 -8.89
C THR A 29 30.67 -0.84 -9.51
N ILE A 30 29.53 -1.22 -8.93
CA ILE A 30 28.62 -2.21 -9.49
C ILE A 30 27.46 -1.47 -10.16
N ASN A 31 27.16 -1.80 -11.42
CA ASN A 31 26.05 -1.18 -12.12
C ASN A 31 24.71 -1.72 -11.58
N ILE A 32 24.05 -0.89 -10.77
CA ILE A 32 22.70 -1.11 -10.24
C ILE A 32 21.70 -0.06 -10.73
N GLU A 33 22.12 0.84 -11.63
CA GLU A 33 21.29 1.92 -12.15
C GLU A 33 20.10 1.38 -12.96
N SER A 34 20.30 0.29 -13.71
CA SER A 34 19.24 -0.42 -14.44
C SER A 34 18.17 -1.05 -13.54
N LEU A 35 18.46 -1.24 -12.24
CA LEU A 35 17.49 -1.71 -11.26
C LEU A 35 16.62 -0.56 -10.72
N ILE A 36 17.09 0.68 -10.83
CA ILE A 36 16.41 1.89 -10.35
C ILE A 36 15.54 2.49 -11.46
N PHE A 37 16.09 2.58 -12.66
CA PHE A 37 15.44 3.19 -13.82
C PHE A 37 15.64 2.38 -15.11
N SER A 38 14.81 2.68 -16.09
CA SER A 38 14.94 2.22 -17.46
C SER A 38 15.08 3.43 -18.38
N GLU A 39 15.83 3.24 -19.46
CA GLU A 39 15.99 4.25 -20.51
C GLU A 39 15.25 3.77 -21.77
N ASN A 40 14.51 4.70 -22.38
CA ASN A 40 13.89 4.49 -23.68
C ASN A 40 14.12 5.73 -24.57
N ILE A 41 13.57 5.72 -25.79
CA ILE A 41 13.73 6.82 -26.75
C ILE A 41 13.20 8.18 -26.26
N PHE A 42 12.38 8.20 -25.22
CA PHE A 42 11.79 9.40 -24.60
C PHE A 42 12.55 9.87 -23.36
N GLY A 43 13.62 9.16 -22.98
CA GLY A 43 14.46 9.48 -21.83
C GLY A 43 14.43 8.40 -20.75
N ARG A 44 14.87 8.80 -19.55
CA ARG A 44 14.99 7.94 -18.38
C ARG A 44 13.71 8.00 -17.54
N SER A 45 13.18 6.86 -17.13
CA SER A 45 12.04 6.76 -16.19
C SER A 45 12.34 5.77 -15.07
N PHE A 46 11.90 6.07 -13.85
CA PHE A 46 12.02 5.13 -12.74
C PHE A 46 11.25 3.83 -13.04
N ASN A 47 11.79 2.69 -12.62
CA ASN A 47 11.11 1.41 -12.74
C ASN A 47 9.82 1.38 -11.88
N LEU A 48 9.77 2.18 -10.82
CA LEU A 48 8.57 2.53 -10.07
C LEU A 48 8.13 3.94 -10.45
N ASP A 49 7.42 4.07 -11.57
CA ASP A 49 6.95 5.38 -12.05
C ASP A 49 5.64 5.77 -11.38
N VAL A 50 5.73 6.73 -10.46
CA VAL A 50 4.60 7.40 -9.81
C VAL A 50 4.84 8.89 -9.99
N PRO A 51 4.15 9.55 -10.93
CA PRO A 51 4.49 10.91 -11.38
C PRO A 51 4.65 11.92 -10.24
N GLU A 52 3.83 11.82 -9.19
CA GLU A 52 3.88 12.72 -8.04
C GLU A 52 5.17 12.57 -7.21
N ARG A 53 5.87 11.44 -7.31
CA ARG A 53 7.09 11.13 -6.55
C ARG A 53 8.37 11.43 -7.33
N ASN A 54 8.30 11.59 -8.64
CA ASN A 54 9.48 11.64 -9.52
C ASN A 54 10.46 12.74 -9.12
N ALA A 55 9.98 13.96 -8.84
CA ALA A 55 10.86 15.06 -8.41
C ALA A 55 11.65 14.74 -7.12
N CYS A 56 11.00 14.08 -6.15
CA CYS A 56 11.66 13.64 -4.92
C CYS A 56 12.67 12.52 -5.20
N MET A 57 12.28 11.51 -5.98
CA MET A 57 13.14 10.39 -6.33
C MET A 57 14.37 10.83 -7.15
N GLU A 58 14.22 11.83 -8.03
CA GLU A 58 15.34 12.42 -8.78
C GLU A 58 16.32 13.15 -7.86
N ALA A 59 15.83 13.96 -6.92
CA ALA A 59 16.67 14.65 -5.94
C ALA A 59 17.44 13.63 -5.08
N LEU A 60 16.78 12.60 -4.56
CA LEU A 60 17.42 11.53 -3.79
C LEU A 60 18.47 10.78 -4.63
N PHE A 61 18.17 10.50 -5.90
CA PHE A 61 19.14 9.88 -6.82
C PHE A 61 20.34 10.78 -7.13
N GLY A 62 20.15 12.09 -7.17
CA GLY A 62 21.19 13.08 -7.34
C GLY A 62 22.03 13.34 -6.09
N ASP A 63 21.69 12.71 -4.96
CA ASP A 63 22.26 13.02 -3.64
C ASP A 63 22.01 14.49 -3.24
N GLU A 64 20.86 15.03 -3.66
CA GLU A 64 20.43 16.41 -3.40
C GLU A 64 19.43 16.47 -2.23
N SER A 65 19.46 17.56 -1.47
CA SER A 65 18.47 17.81 -0.42
C SER A 65 17.09 18.09 -1.02
N PHE A 66 16.04 17.46 -0.48
CA PHE A 66 14.67 17.68 -0.91
C PHE A 66 13.80 18.16 0.26
N ASP A 67 13.19 19.35 0.13
CA ASP A 67 12.26 19.88 1.15
C ASP A 67 10.88 19.22 1.03
N ALA A 68 10.59 18.34 1.99
CA ALA A 68 9.31 17.65 2.07
C ALA A 68 8.27 18.32 2.99
N THR A 69 8.57 19.49 3.56
CA THR A 69 7.75 20.12 4.62
C THR A 69 6.33 20.48 4.17
N GLN A 70 6.16 20.85 2.90
CA GLN A 70 4.84 21.18 2.30
C GLN A 70 4.38 20.15 1.26
N GLN A 71 4.94 18.94 1.30
CA GLN A 71 4.62 17.89 0.34
C GLN A 71 3.57 16.93 0.91
N PRO A 72 2.84 16.19 0.06
CA PRO A 72 1.94 15.13 0.51
C PRO A 72 2.65 14.12 1.40
N ASP A 73 1.92 13.51 2.36
CA ASP A 73 2.45 12.51 3.29
C ASP A 73 3.26 11.41 2.58
N SER A 74 2.86 11.01 1.38
CA SER A 74 3.59 9.99 0.60
C SER A 74 5.02 10.41 0.29
N ILE A 75 5.27 11.70 -0.01
CA ILE A 75 6.59 12.22 -0.36
C ILE A 75 7.41 12.45 0.91
N ALA A 76 6.80 13.03 1.95
CA ALA A 76 7.43 13.18 3.27
C ALA A 76 7.89 11.83 3.83
N ASN A 77 7.07 10.78 3.67
CA ASN A 77 7.45 9.43 4.06
C ASN A 77 8.61 8.86 3.23
N LEU A 78 8.71 9.15 1.92
CA LEU A 78 9.85 8.68 1.10
C LEU A 78 11.17 9.26 1.59
N VAL A 79 11.21 10.58 1.82
CA VAL A 79 12.39 11.26 2.33
C VAL A 79 12.76 10.73 3.72
N GLY A 80 11.77 10.61 4.62
CA GLY A 80 12.00 10.03 5.94
C GLY A 80 12.55 8.60 5.88
N ARG A 81 11.98 7.72 5.05
CA ARG A 81 12.47 6.34 4.90
C ARG A 81 13.85 6.26 4.25
N TYR A 82 14.19 7.18 3.35
CA TYR A 82 15.54 7.27 2.79
C TYR A 82 16.56 7.64 3.88
N ASN A 83 16.24 8.63 4.71
CA ASN A 83 17.08 9.03 5.83
C ASN A 83 17.24 7.89 6.85
N ASP A 84 16.16 7.14 7.14
CA ASP A 84 16.25 5.96 8.01
C ASP A 84 17.19 4.91 7.44
N ILE A 85 17.21 4.71 6.11
CA ILE A 85 18.18 3.80 5.48
C ILE A 85 19.59 4.31 5.73
N GLU A 86 19.85 5.60 5.50
CA GLU A 86 21.16 6.20 5.74
C GLU A 86 21.60 6.11 7.21
N GLU A 87 20.68 6.26 8.17
CA GLU A 87 20.99 6.16 9.60
C GLU A 87 21.24 4.71 10.05
N LEU A 88 20.43 3.77 9.56
CA LEU A 88 20.45 2.37 9.99
C LEU A 88 21.40 1.48 9.19
N PHE A 89 21.95 1.96 8.07
CA PHE A 89 22.82 1.14 7.23
C PHE A 89 24.11 0.76 7.99
N PRO A 90 24.46 -0.54 8.10
CA PRO A 90 25.54 -0.97 8.98
C PRO A 90 26.91 -0.44 8.55
N GLU A 91 27.66 0.12 9.50
CA GLU A 91 28.99 0.69 9.27
C GLU A 91 29.97 -0.34 8.69
N GLU A 92 29.84 -1.61 9.09
CA GLU A 92 30.73 -2.70 8.67
C GLU A 92 30.65 -3.00 7.17
N ILE A 93 29.58 -2.58 6.49
CA ILE A 93 29.38 -2.80 5.05
C ILE A 93 29.41 -1.51 4.22
N ARG A 94 29.82 -0.36 4.79
CA ARG A 94 29.89 0.92 4.07
C ARG A 94 31.13 1.08 3.19
N ASP A 95 32.23 0.42 3.56
CA ASP A 95 33.52 0.60 2.90
C ASP A 95 33.88 -0.60 2.00
N GLU A 96 34.93 -1.35 2.35
CA GLU A 96 35.51 -2.40 1.50
C GLU A 96 34.53 -3.54 1.17
N ALA A 97 33.57 -3.80 2.07
CA ALA A 97 32.55 -4.83 1.89
C ALA A 97 31.39 -4.39 0.98
N LEU A 98 31.23 -3.08 0.70
CA LEU A 98 30.10 -2.53 -0.03
C LEU A 98 29.91 -3.17 -1.43
N PRO A 99 30.94 -3.30 -2.29
CA PRO A 99 30.75 -3.88 -3.62
C PRO A 99 30.30 -5.34 -3.57
N PHE A 100 30.73 -6.09 -2.56
CA PHE A 100 30.32 -7.48 -2.36
C PHE A 100 28.87 -7.57 -1.91
N PHE A 101 28.44 -6.67 -1.03
CA PHE A 101 27.04 -6.57 -0.61
C PHE A 101 26.13 -6.22 -1.79
N ILE A 102 26.49 -5.21 -2.59
CA ILE A 102 25.72 -4.81 -3.78
C ILE A 102 25.64 -5.95 -4.79
N PHE A 103 26.76 -6.63 -5.05
CA PHE A 103 26.79 -7.80 -5.94
C PHE A 103 25.92 -8.95 -5.42
N TRP A 104 25.98 -9.23 -4.11
CA TRP A 104 25.11 -10.22 -3.49
C TRP A 104 23.63 -9.84 -3.64
N LEU A 105 23.28 -8.57 -3.38
CA LEU A 105 21.91 -8.08 -3.53
C LEU A 105 21.40 -8.30 -4.96
N GLN A 106 22.20 -7.95 -5.96
CA GLN A 106 21.86 -8.08 -7.38
C GLN A 106 21.72 -9.54 -7.83
N THR A 107 22.48 -10.47 -7.26
CA THR A 107 22.59 -11.85 -7.76
C THR A 107 21.89 -12.91 -6.92
N LYS A 108 21.57 -12.61 -5.65
CA LYS A 108 21.00 -13.56 -4.69
C LYS A 108 19.61 -13.18 -4.19
N VAL A 109 19.17 -11.94 -4.39
CA VAL A 109 17.78 -11.55 -4.08
C VAL A 109 16.88 -11.81 -5.28
N LEU A 110 15.77 -12.50 -5.05
CA LEU A 110 14.80 -12.88 -6.07
C LEU A 110 13.47 -12.16 -5.83
N LEU A 111 12.97 -11.48 -6.86
CA LEU A 111 11.62 -10.97 -6.90
C LEU A 111 10.71 -12.02 -7.54
N VAL A 112 9.69 -12.46 -6.79
CA VAL A 112 8.70 -13.42 -7.27
C VAL A 112 7.42 -12.66 -7.62
N GLU A 113 7.08 -12.64 -8.91
CA GLU A 113 5.79 -12.14 -9.37
C GLU A 113 4.74 -13.26 -9.27
N ILE A 114 3.66 -13.00 -8.53
CA ILE A 114 2.52 -13.90 -8.46
C ILE A 114 1.37 -13.27 -9.24
N LYS A 115 0.99 -13.91 -10.34
CA LYS A 115 -0.15 -13.50 -11.16
C LYS A 115 -1.40 -14.22 -10.68
N ALA A 116 -2.36 -13.45 -10.19
CA ALA A 116 -3.67 -13.97 -9.85
C ALA A 116 -4.53 -14.14 -11.11
N THR A 117 -5.24 -15.26 -11.19
CA THR A 117 -6.16 -15.58 -12.29
C THR A 117 -7.55 -14.96 -12.10
N SER A 118 -7.87 -14.53 -10.89
CA SER A 118 -9.12 -13.85 -10.55
C SER A 118 -8.91 -12.89 -9.37
N ASP A 119 -9.83 -11.94 -9.19
CA ASP A 119 -9.85 -11.04 -8.02
C ASP A 119 -9.90 -11.82 -6.69
N ASN A 120 -10.53 -13.00 -6.67
CA ASN A 120 -10.63 -13.84 -5.49
C ASN A 120 -9.29 -14.51 -5.15
N ASP A 121 -8.56 -14.99 -6.18
CA ASP A 121 -7.21 -15.54 -5.99
C ASP A 121 -6.24 -14.44 -5.55
N ALA A 122 -6.34 -13.25 -6.15
CA ALA A 122 -5.53 -12.08 -5.80
C ALA A 122 -5.71 -11.71 -4.32
N TYR A 123 -6.95 -11.76 -3.83
CA TYR A 123 -7.26 -11.54 -2.42
C TYR A 123 -6.67 -12.63 -1.52
N LEU A 124 -6.89 -13.91 -1.84
CA LEU A 124 -6.40 -15.01 -1.00
C LEU A 124 -4.87 -14.96 -0.90
N ILE A 125 -4.19 -14.70 -2.02
CA ILE A 125 -2.75 -14.47 -2.06
C ILE A 125 -2.38 -13.28 -1.17
N PHE A 126 -3.11 -12.17 -1.28
CA PHE A 126 -2.84 -10.97 -0.49
C PHE A 126 -3.00 -11.19 1.02
N GLU A 127 -4.06 -11.84 1.48
CA GLU A 127 -4.25 -12.13 2.91
C GLU A 127 -3.20 -13.13 3.41
N THR A 128 -3.01 -14.25 2.70
CA THR A 128 -2.05 -15.28 3.12
C THR A 128 -0.60 -14.80 3.10
N MET A 129 -0.26 -13.83 2.23
CA MET A 129 1.07 -13.21 2.21
C MET A 129 1.26 -12.12 3.27
N ASN A 130 0.19 -11.40 3.63
CA ASN A 130 0.22 -10.39 4.70
C ASN A 130 0.08 -10.98 6.10
N ASP A 131 -0.37 -12.23 6.24
CA ASP A 131 -0.39 -12.97 7.51
C ASP A 131 1.00 -13.11 8.17
N ARG A 132 2.10 -12.83 7.43
CA ARG A 132 3.46 -12.77 7.97
C ARG A 132 3.92 -11.35 8.35
N GLY A 133 3.05 -10.34 8.22
CA GLY A 133 3.21 -8.95 8.63
C GLY A 133 1.95 -8.40 9.33
N LEU A 134 1.77 -7.08 9.41
CA LEU A 134 0.50 -6.47 9.85
C LEU A 134 -0.55 -6.64 8.74
N SER A 135 -1.48 -7.58 8.91
CA SER A 135 -2.61 -7.78 7.99
C SER A 135 -3.45 -6.50 7.89
N LEU A 136 -3.73 -6.05 6.66
CA LEU A 136 -4.74 -5.02 6.45
C LEU A 136 -6.09 -5.51 7.00
N SER A 137 -6.70 -4.74 7.89
CA SER A 137 -7.99 -5.15 8.43
C SER A 137 -9.08 -5.07 7.35
N PRO A 138 -10.15 -5.88 7.42
CA PRO A 138 -11.30 -5.75 6.54
C PRO A 138 -11.84 -4.31 6.45
N THR A 139 -11.77 -3.56 7.55
CA THR A 139 -12.13 -2.13 7.59
C THR A 139 -11.20 -1.28 6.74
N GLU A 140 -9.89 -1.49 6.82
CA GLU A 140 -8.91 -0.76 6.01
C GLU A 140 -9.08 -1.07 4.52
N MET A 141 -9.45 -2.31 4.18
CA MET A 141 -9.78 -2.70 2.81
C MET A 141 -11.03 -2.00 2.28
N LEU A 142 -12.11 -1.96 3.08
CA LEU A 142 -13.33 -1.24 2.74
C LEU A 142 -13.02 0.25 2.52
N LYS A 143 -12.29 0.86 3.46
CA LYS A 143 -11.85 2.25 3.37
C LYS A 143 -11.06 2.50 2.07
N GLY A 144 -10.09 1.64 1.76
CA GLY A 144 -9.28 1.74 0.55
C GLY A 144 -10.13 1.69 -0.72
N TYR A 145 -11.09 0.78 -0.78
CA TYR A 145 -12.04 0.68 -1.88
C TYR A 145 -12.88 1.94 -2.05
N LEU A 146 -13.46 2.46 -0.96
CA LEU A 146 -14.31 3.65 -1.01
C LEU A 146 -13.52 4.89 -1.44
N LEU A 147 -12.34 5.13 -0.86
CA LEU A 147 -11.49 6.26 -1.22
C LEU A 147 -11.02 6.19 -2.68
N ALA A 148 -10.64 5.00 -3.16
CA ALA A 148 -10.16 4.80 -4.54
C ALA A 148 -11.18 5.21 -5.61
N ASN A 149 -12.48 5.22 -5.28
CA ASN A 149 -13.56 5.62 -6.18
C ASN A 149 -13.96 7.10 -6.06
N VAL A 150 -13.36 7.87 -5.15
CA VAL A 150 -13.52 9.33 -5.05
C VAL A 150 -12.54 10.00 -6.00
N THR A 151 -13.00 10.77 -6.99
CA THR A 151 -12.15 11.38 -8.02
C THR A 151 -11.52 12.71 -7.60
N ASN A 152 -12.19 13.48 -6.73
CA ASN A 152 -11.66 14.74 -6.23
C ASN A 152 -10.62 14.49 -5.12
N LEU A 153 -9.39 14.96 -5.33
CA LEU A 153 -8.26 14.70 -4.43
C LEU A 153 -8.42 15.39 -3.07
N ASP A 154 -8.90 16.63 -3.02
CA ASP A 154 -9.09 17.38 -1.77
C ASP A 154 -10.18 16.75 -0.90
N GLN A 155 -11.29 16.36 -1.52
CA GLN A 155 -12.38 15.64 -0.84
C GLN A 155 -11.95 14.25 -0.37
N ARG A 156 -11.17 13.54 -1.19
CA ARG A 156 -10.57 12.25 -0.81
C ARG A 156 -9.66 12.41 0.41
N ALA A 157 -8.81 13.44 0.43
CA ALA A 157 -7.92 13.71 1.56
C ALA A 157 -8.69 14.05 2.84
N LEU A 158 -9.74 14.88 2.74
CA LEU A 158 -10.60 15.21 3.87
C LEU A 158 -11.34 13.98 4.41
N ALA A 159 -11.87 13.14 3.52
CA ALA A 159 -12.50 11.88 3.89
C ALA A 159 -11.52 10.92 4.57
N ASP A 160 -10.33 10.73 4.00
CA ASP A 160 -9.28 9.89 4.59
C ASP A 160 -8.91 10.34 6.01
N LYS A 161 -8.75 11.65 6.22
CA LYS A 161 -8.49 12.24 7.54
C LYS A 161 -9.63 11.97 8.53
N THR A 162 -10.87 12.11 8.08
CA THR A 162 -12.07 11.91 8.92
C THR A 162 -12.19 10.45 9.34
N ILE A 163 -12.07 9.52 8.39
CA ILE A 163 -12.14 8.08 8.67
C ILE A 163 -11.00 7.64 9.59
N LYS A 164 -9.77 8.12 9.37
CA LYS A 164 -8.63 7.85 10.26
C LYS A 164 -8.94 8.24 11.71
N LYS A 165 -9.61 9.39 11.90
CA LYS A 165 -10.02 9.86 13.23
C LYS A 165 -11.02 8.89 13.87
N TRP A 166 -12.08 8.50 13.17
CA TRP A 166 -13.07 7.55 13.69
C TRP A 166 -12.49 6.17 13.98
N LEU A 167 -11.61 5.66 13.10
CA LEU A 167 -10.92 4.39 13.35
C LEU A 167 -10.01 4.44 14.57
N LEU A 168 -9.43 5.60 14.89
CA LEU A 168 -8.68 5.79 16.12
C LEU A 168 -9.61 5.75 17.34
N GLU A 169 -10.73 6.48 17.29
CA GLU A 169 -11.76 6.49 18.34
C GLU A 169 -12.34 5.08 18.58
N PHE A 170 -12.59 4.29 17.54
CA PHE A 170 -13.00 2.89 17.67
C PHE A 170 -11.96 2.04 18.39
N LYS A 171 -10.67 2.19 18.05
CA LYS A 171 -9.58 1.46 18.67
C LYS A 171 -9.44 1.75 20.17
N GLU A 172 -9.84 2.94 20.62
CA GLU A 172 -9.88 3.27 22.06
C GLU A 172 -10.98 2.51 22.81
N ILE A 173 -12.08 2.14 22.14
CA ILE A 173 -13.20 1.40 22.75
C ILE A 173 -12.83 -0.08 22.90
N ALA A 174 -12.43 -0.72 21.80
CA ALA A 174 -11.99 -2.10 21.78
C ALA A 174 -11.14 -2.40 20.54
N LYS A 175 -10.32 -3.46 20.62
CA LYS A 175 -9.38 -3.84 19.57
C LYS A 175 -10.03 -4.03 18.18
N GLU A 176 -11.25 -4.58 18.13
CA GLU A 176 -11.98 -4.92 16.90
C GLU A 176 -13.29 -4.13 16.76
N ALA A 177 -13.43 -3.00 17.48
CA ALA A 177 -14.69 -2.25 17.55
C ALA A 177 -15.16 -1.75 16.19
N ASP A 178 -14.22 -1.36 15.32
CA ASP A 178 -14.49 -0.92 13.96
C ASP A 178 -15.10 -2.07 13.14
N ALA A 179 -14.46 -3.24 13.14
CA ALA A 179 -14.93 -4.40 12.38
C ALA A 179 -16.32 -4.84 12.85
N ASP A 180 -16.57 -4.85 14.16
CA ASP A 180 -17.87 -5.25 14.71
C ASP A 180 -18.96 -4.22 14.43
N PHE A 181 -18.62 -2.93 14.45
CA PHE A 181 -19.54 -1.87 14.03
C PHE A 181 -19.97 -2.04 12.58
N PHE A 182 -19.02 -2.14 11.64
CA PHE A 182 -19.34 -2.29 10.21
C PHE A 182 -20.13 -3.57 9.95
N LYS A 183 -19.74 -4.73 10.52
CA LYS A 183 -20.51 -5.98 10.40
C LYS A 183 -21.96 -5.79 10.85
N THR A 184 -22.16 -5.17 12.01
CA THR A 184 -23.48 -4.99 12.60
C THR A 184 -24.33 -4.01 11.78
N TRP A 185 -23.74 -2.88 11.39
CA TRP A 185 -24.42 -1.86 10.61
C TRP A 185 -24.82 -2.38 9.21
N PHE A 186 -23.89 -3.00 8.48
CA PHE A 186 -24.20 -3.55 7.16
C PHE A 186 -25.24 -4.67 7.22
N ARG A 187 -25.20 -5.53 8.25
CA ARG A 187 -26.24 -6.54 8.46
C ARG A 187 -27.61 -5.92 8.69
N ALA A 188 -27.68 -4.89 9.54
CA ALA A 188 -28.92 -4.23 9.87
C ALA A 188 -29.55 -3.50 8.67
N GLN A 189 -28.72 -2.92 7.80
CA GLN A 189 -29.20 -2.14 6.65
C GLN A 189 -29.46 -3.00 5.42
N TYR A 190 -28.64 -4.02 5.16
CA TYR A 190 -28.59 -4.66 3.85
C TYR A 190 -28.76 -6.17 3.82
N ALA A 191 -28.56 -6.90 4.93
CA ALA A 191 -28.68 -8.36 4.88
C ALA A 191 -30.14 -8.78 4.59
N GLN A 192 -30.38 -9.34 3.40
CA GLN A 192 -31.72 -9.78 2.99
C GLN A 192 -31.98 -11.25 3.33
N ASP A 193 -30.94 -12.05 3.41
CA ASP A 193 -31.04 -13.49 3.61
C ASP A 193 -29.96 -14.06 4.53
N ILE A 194 -30.25 -15.26 5.02
CA ILE A 194 -29.36 -16.03 5.90
C ILE A 194 -29.12 -17.41 5.29
N ARG A 195 -27.94 -17.97 5.56
CA ARG A 195 -27.62 -19.35 5.17
C ARG A 195 -28.65 -20.35 5.67
N ASP A 196 -29.01 -21.25 4.77
CA ASP A 196 -29.92 -22.36 5.09
C ASP A 196 -29.25 -23.33 6.07
N ARG A 197 -30.02 -23.92 7.00
CA ARG A 197 -29.51 -24.87 8.02
C ARG A 197 -29.11 -26.25 7.47
N LYS A 198 -28.99 -26.41 6.15
CA LYS A 198 -28.64 -27.68 5.50
C LYS A 198 -27.13 -27.85 5.40
N LYS A 199 -26.67 -29.10 5.44
CA LYS A 199 -25.26 -29.43 5.19
C LYS A 199 -24.86 -28.92 3.79
N ASP A 200 -23.69 -28.29 3.70
CA ASP A 200 -23.12 -27.70 2.49
C ASP A 200 -23.90 -26.52 1.87
N ALA A 201 -24.82 -25.90 2.62
CA ALA A 201 -25.47 -24.66 2.18
C ALA A 201 -24.44 -23.54 1.98
N LYS A 202 -24.60 -22.75 0.92
CA LYS A 202 -23.73 -21.60 0.65
C LYS A 202 -24.01 -20.46 1.63
N PRO A 203 -22.99 -19.73 2.11
CA PRO A 203 -23.20 -18.51 2.88
C PRO A 203 -23.98 -17.49 2.04
N LYS A 204 -24.90 -16.76 2.67
CA LYS A 204 -25.65 -15.67 2.03
C LYS A 204 -25.34 -14.33 2.70
N ASP A 205 -26.15 -13.30 2.50
CA ASP A 205 -25.80 -11.92 2.89
C ASP A 205 -25.42 -11.79 4.36
N PHE A 206 -26.21 -12.36 5.27
CA PHE A 206 -25.93 -12.25 6.71
C PHE A 206 -24.59 -12.89 7.10
N ASP A 207 -24.24 -14.02 6.48
CA ASP A 207 -22.99 -14.74 6.74
C ASP A 207 -21.79 -14.04 6.09
N LEU A 208 -21.94 -13.63 4.84
CA LEU A 208 -20.91 -12.94 4.05
C LEU A 208 -20.58 -11.57 4.64
N ILE A 209 -21.57 -10.79 5.07
CA ILE A 209 -21.31 -9.51 5.76
C ILE A 209 -20.60 -9.75 7.10
N GLY A 210 -20.94 -10.83 7.80
CA GLY A 210 -20.31 -11.16 9.08
C GLY A 210 -18.83 -11.49 9.02
N THR A 211 -18.36 -11.95 7.87
CA THR A 211 -17.02 -12.50 7.68
C THR A 211 -16.19 -11.66 6.72
N GLU A 212 -16.81 -11.10 5.68
CA GLU A 212 -16.18 -10.42 4.55
C GLU A 212 -17.01 -9.22 4.04
N TYR A 213 -17.51 -8.36 4.96
CA TYR A 213 -18.34 -7.18 4.63
C TYR A 213 -17.72 -6.26 3.58
N HIS A 214 -16.41 -6.01 3.64
CA HIS A 214 -15.71 -5.16 2.67
C HIS A 214 -15.90 -5.67 1.22
N ARG A 215 -15.90 -7.00 1.05
CA ARG A 215 -16.12 -7.67 -0.24
C ARG A 215 -17.59 -7.67 -0.61
N TRP A 216 -18.46 -7.96 0.36
CA TRP A 216 -19.90 -7.93 0.14
C TRP A 216 -20.32 -6.56 -0.39
N VAL A 217 -19.85 -5.47 0.22
CA VAL A 217 -20.11 -4.09 -0.23
C VAL A 217 -19.59 -3.83 -1.63
N ARG A 218 -18.36 -4.28 -1.95
CA ARG A 218 -17.78 -4.12 -3.29
C ARG A 218 -18.60 -4.85 -4.35
N ASN A 219 -19.05 -6.07 -4.08
CA ASN A 219 -19.86 -6.87 -5.00
C ASN A 219 -21.31 -6.38 -5.13
N ASN A 220 -21.78 -5.63 -4.13
CA ASN A 220 -23.12 -5.08 -4.03
C ASN A 220 -23.13 -3.55 -4.09
N ALA A 221 -22.11 -2.93 -4.72
CA ALA A 221 -21.93 -1.48 -4.70
C ALA A 221 -23.18 -0.73 -5.19
N GLU A 222 -23.81 -1.22 -6.26
CA GLU A 222 -25.02 -0.61 -6.80
C GLU A 222 -26.22 -0.68 -5.86
N SER A 223 -26.43 -1.81 -5.17
CA SER A 223 -27.53 -2.00 -4.23
C SER A 223 -27.31 -1.27 -2.90
N VAL A 224 -26.05 -1.01 -2.54
CA VAL A 224 -25.66 -0.12 -1.43
C VAL A 224 -25.72 1.37 -1.85
N GLY A 225 -25.96 1.67 -3.13
CA GLY A 225 -26.11 3.04 -3.63
C GLY A 225 -24.80 3.74 -4.00
N LEU A 226 -23.68 3.00 -4.09
CA LEU A 226 -22.36 3.49 -4.47
C LEU A 226 -22.21 3.51 -6.01
N LYS A 227 -22.71 4.56 -6.66
CA LYS A 227 -22.81 4.67 -8.14
C LYS A 227 -21.94 5.77 -8.77
N SER A 228 -21.39 6.66 -7.97
CA SER A 228 -20.65 7.86 -8.39
C SER A 228 -19.66 8.31 -7.32
N SER A 229 -18.63 9.07 -7.71
CA SER A 229 -17.65 9.64 -6.76
C SER A 229 -18.31 10.31 -5.54
N ASN A 230 -19.39 11.07 -5.75
CA ASN A 230 -20.13 11.73 -4.67
C ASN A 230 -20.86 10.73 -3.77
N SER A 231 -21.43 9.64 -4.32
CA SER A 231 -22.04 8.60 -3.47
C SER A 231 -21.01 7.78 -2.70
N PHE A 232 -19.79 7.61 -3.21
CA PHE A 232 -18.69 7.01 -2.44
C PHE A 232 -18.26 7.92 -1.29
N LEU A 233 -18.18 9.23 -1.54
CA LEU A 233 -17.91 10.22 -0.50
C LEU A 233 -19.04 10.28 0.55
N ASN A 234 -20.30 10.27 0.12
CA ASN A 234 -21.45 10.31 1.04
C ASN A 234 -21.61 8.98 1.80
N GLY A 235 -21.33 7.85 1.16
CA GLY A 235 -21.30 6.54 1.81
C GLY A 235 -20.21 6.44 2.88
N LEU A 236 -19.12 7.19 2.73
CA LEU A 236 -18.08 7.34 3.75
C LEU A 236 -18.49 8.23 4.93
N ILE A 237 -19.44 9.16 4.73
CA ILE A 237 -19.87 10.14 5.74
C ILE A 237 -21.14 9.68 6.47
N MET A 238 -21.96 8.83 5.84
CA MET A 238 -23.20 8.29 6.42
C MET A 238 -23.00 7.07 7.32
N ILE A 239 -21.84 6.43 7.27
CA ILE A 239 -21.43 5.37 8.20
C ILE A 239 -20.77 6.04 9.40
#